data_AF-A0AAE1WR38-F1
#
_entry.id   AF-A0AAE1WR38-F1
#
_cell.length_a   1.000
_cell.length_b   1.000
_cell.length_c   1.000
_cell.angle_alpha   90.00
_cell.angle_beta   90.00
_cell.angle_gamma   90.00
#
_symmetry.space_group_name_H-M   'P 1'
#
loop_
_entity.id
_entity.type
_entity.pdbx_description
1 polymer ?
#
loop_
_entity_poly.entity_id
_entity_poly.type
_entity_poly.pdbx_seq_one_letter_code
_entity_poly.pdbx_strand_id
1 'polypeptide(L)'
;MQNEKYYDAELIKCKDGSKSFTRERLNDNFCDCADGTDEPGTSACPAGRFYCRNTGSTPTFLFSSRVNDRICDCCDGSDEYVGTVICPNTCIMGGNILYQSTNYDSTASNLDSRNPRKTRSGLRWRTQHINLEVFLVIVVVAFLLSRWRKTRRRNSR
;
A
#
# COMPACT_ATOMS: atom_id res chain seq x y z
N MET A 1 8.07 25.39 -2.70
CA MET A 1 7.49 25.33 -1.34
C MET A 1 6.72 26.60 -1.05
N GLN A 2 5.71 26.95 -1.87
CA GLN A 2 5.00 28.23 -1.76
C GLN A 2 4.01 28.30 -0.58
N ASN A 3 3.67 27.16 0.04
CA ASN A 3 2.71 27.09 1.14
C ASN A 3 3.35 27.00 2.54
N GLU A 4 4.67 26.80 2.68
CA GLU A 4 5.29 26.75 4.03
C GLU A 4 5.17 28.08 4.76
N LYS A 5 5.40 29.20 4.05
CA LYS A 5 5.22 30.54 4.62
C LYS A 5 3.78 30.85 5.01
N TYR A 6 2.80 30.17 4.42
CA TYR A 6 1.39 30.39 4.71
C TYR A 6 1.01 29.87 6.10
N TYR A 7 1.57 28.72 6.48
CA TYR A 7 1.29 28.05 7.76
C TYR A 7 2.25 28.45 8.89
N ASP A 8 3.10 29.47 8.67
CA ASP A 8 4.07 29.96 9.65
C ASP A 8 3.49 31.02 10.60
N ALA A 9 2.30 31.54 10.30
CA ALA A 9 1.61 32.50 11.15
C ALA A 9 1.08 31.83 12.43
N GLU A 10 1.07 32.57 13.55
CA GLU A 10 0.44 32.14 14.81
C GLU A 10 -1.06 31.91 14.63
N LEU A 11 -1.70 32.75 13.81
CA LEU A 11 -3.10 32.65 13.43
C LEU A 11 -3.21 32.50 11.91
N ILE A 12 -3.66 31.34 11.45
CA ILE A 12 -3.77 30.97 10.04
C ILE A 12 -5.22 31.19 9.60
N LYS A 13 -5.42 31.85 8.46
CA LYS A 13 -6.77 32.05 7.90
C LYS A 13 -7.16 30.84 7.06
N CYS A 14 -8.44 30.48 7.01
CA CYS A 14 -8.94 29.61 5.96
C CYS A 14 -8.86 30.38 4.61
N LYS A 15 -8.55 29.70 3.51
CA LYS A 15 -8.41 30.37 2.19
C LYS A 15 -9.75 30.84 1.64
N ASP A 16 -10.84 30.20 2.03
CA ASP A 16 -12.22 30.63 1.79
C ASP A 16 -12.61 31.91 2.55
N GLY A 17 -11.77 32.38 3.49
CA GLY A 17 -12.01 33.57 4.30
C GLY A 17 -13.07 33.40 5.39
N SER A 18 -13.55 32.17 5.63
CA SER A 18 -14.63 31.88 6.58
C SER A 18 -14.23 32.16 8.04
N LYS A 19 -13.06 31.68 8.46
CA LYS A 19 -12.53 31.85 9.81
C LYS A 19 -11.01 31.76 9.85
N SER A 20 -10.45 31.83 11.04
CA SER A 20 -9.04 31.58 11.32
C SER A 20 -8.89 30.52 12.41
N PHE A 21 -7.77 29.82 12.39
CA PHE A 21 -7.41 28.77 13.34
C PHE A 21 -5.96 28.95 13.81
N THR A 22 -5.64 28.35 14.95
CA THR A 22 -4.29 28.39 15.52
C THR A 22 -3.44 27.24 14.98
N ARG A 23 -2.12 27.30 15.15
CA ARG A 23 -1.17 26.29 14.66
C ARG A 23 -1.47 24.88 15.15
N GLU A 24 -2.06 24.73 16.34
CA GLU A 24 -2.39 23.44 16.96
C GLU A 24 -3.53 22.71 16.25
N ARG A 25 -4.35 23.45 15.49
CA ARG A 25 -5.46 22.91 14.70
C ARG A 25 -5.07 22.58 13.27
N LEU A 26 -3.78 22.62 12.96
CA LEU A 26 -3.26 22.27 11.64
C LEU A 26 -2.91 20.79 11.62
N ASN A 27 -3.57 20.02 10.74
CA ASN A 27 -3.44 18.55 10.67
C ASN A 27 -3.74 17.87 12.01
N ASP A 28 -4.74 18.36 12.73
CA ASP A 28 -5.20 17.78 14.00
C ASP A 28 -6.25 16.68 13.79
N ASN A 29 -6.50 16.33 12.52
CA ASN A 29 -7.44 15.30 12.11
C ASN A 29 -8.91 15.70 12.38
N PHE A 30 -9.19 17.00 12.51
CA PHE A 30 -10.52 17.58 12.63
C PHE A 30 -10.73 18.67 11.58
N CYS A 31 -11.91 18.71 10.94
CA CYS A 31 -12.16 19.67 9.87
C CYS A 31 -12.75 20.99 10.39
N ASP A 32 -11.93 22.03 10.36
CA ASP A 32 -12.26 23.39 10.73
C ASP A 32 -12.67 24.27 9.56
N CYS A 33 -11.89 24.28 8.48
CA CYS A 33 -12.18 25.13 7.33
C CYS A 33 -13.05 24.37 6.33
N ALA A 34 -14.06 25.03 5.76
CA ALA A 34 -14.92 24.39 4.77
C ALA A 34 -14.15 24.03 3.48
N ASP A 35 -13.05 24.75 3.19
CA ASP A 35 -12.12 24.48 2.10
C ASP A 35 -11.01 23.45 2.43
N GLY A 36 -10.93 22.99 3.68
CA GLY A 36 -9.90 22.07 4.16
C GLY A 36 -8.49 22.64 4.25
N THR A 37 -8.34 23.96 4.35
CA THR A 37 -7.03 24.62 4.51
C THR A 37 -6.24 24.13 5.72
N ASP A 38 -6.94 23.77 6.79
CA ASP A 38 -6.43 23.28 8.07
C ASP A 38 -5.94 21.83 8.02
N GLU A 39 -6.41 21.03 7.07
CA GLU A 39 -6.07 19.60 6.98
C GLU A 39 -5.38 19.23 5.65
N PRO A 40 -4.26 19.87 5.27
CA PRO A 40 -3.54 19.55 4.03
C PRO A 40 -2.84 18.18 4.05
N GLY A 41 -2.63 17.60 5.23
CA GLY A 41 -1.89 16.37 5.47
C GLY A 41 -2.73 15.21 5.98
N THR A 42 -4.04 15.37 6.15
CA THR A 42 -4.94 14.33 6.68
C THR A 42 -6.17 14.13 5.79
N SER A 43 -7.02 13.18 6.15
CA SER A 43 -8.30 12.89 5.48
C SER A 43 -9.52 13.57 6.10
N ALA A 44 -9.33 14.47 7.08
CA ALA A 44 -10.44 14.97 7.88
C ALA A 44 -11.43 15.89 7.14
N CYS A 45 -10.95 16.68 6.16
CA CYS A 45 -11.81 17.62 5.42
C CYS A 45 -12.24 17.11 4.05
N PRO A 46 -13.55 17.04 3.72
CA PRO A 46 -14.03 16.48 2.45
C PRO A 46 -13.64 17.30 1.20
N ALA A 47 -13.50 18.62 1.35
CA ALA A 47 -13.00 19.50 0.28
C ALA A 47 -11.47 19.60 0.25
N GLY A 48 -10.79 19.00 1.23
CA GLY A 48 -9.34 19.04 1.39
C GLY A 48 -8.62 18.34 0.24
N ARG A 49 -7.39 18.80 -0.02
CA ARG A 49 -6.52 18.23 -1.05
C ARG A 49 -5.15 17.95 -0.47
N PHE A 50 -4.69 16.73 -0.67
CA PHE A 50 -3.35 16.29 -0.29
C PHE A 50 -2.38 16.51 -1.44
N TYR A 51 -1.16 16.95 -1.14
CA TYR A 51 -0.12 17.22 -2.14
C TYR A 51 0.93 16.11 -2.14
N CYS A 52 0.92 15.27 -3.17
CA CYS A 52 2.00 14.33 -3.44
C CYS A 52 3.20 15.10 -3.99
N ARG A 53 4.30 15.15 -3.24
CA ARG A 53 5.52 15.81 -3.71
C ARG A 53 6.13 15.06 -4.89
N ASN A 54 6.03 13.73 -4.90
CA ASN A 54 6.53 12.82 -5.94
C ASN A 54 7.95 13.19 -6.37
N THR A 55 8.86 13.30 -5.41
CA THR A 55 10.20 13.89 -5.64
C THR A 55 10.90 13.19 -6.81
N GLY A 56 11.20 13.96 -7.86
CA GLY A 56 11.84 13.49 -9.09
C GLY A 56 10.87 13.09 -10.21
N SER A 57 9.60 12.90 -9.90
CA SER A 57 8.49 12.71 -10.85
C SER A 57 7.59 13.95 -10.87
N THR A 58 6.42 13.84 -11.49
CA THR A 58 5.42 14.91 -11.55
C THR A 58 4.62 14.98 -10.25
N PRO A 59 4.58 16.15 -9.57
CA PRO A 59 3.76 16.33 -8.39
C PRO A 59 2.28 16.31 -8.75
N THR A 60 1.46 15.77 -7.85
CA THR A 60 0.02 15.61 -8.07
C THR A 60 -0.77 15.98 -6.81
N PHE A 61 -2.04 16.32 -6.99
CA PHE A 61 -2.97 16.54 -5.89
C PHE A 61 -4.00 15.41 -5.83
N LEU A 62 -4.22 14.89 -4.63
CA LEU A 62 -5.25 13.91 -4.33
C LEU A 62 -6.38 14.55 -3.53
N PHE A 63 -7.55 13.91 -3.52
CA PHE A 63 -8.58 14.21 -2.53
C PHE A 63 -8.12 13.71 -1.17
N SER A 64 -8.42 14.48 -0.11
CA SER A 64 -8.13 14.11 1.28
C SER A 64 -8.65 12.72 1.65
N SER A 65 -9.76 12.28 1.07
CA SER A 65 -10.34 10.95 1.31
C SER A 65 -9.41 9.77 0.98
N ARG A 66 -8.35 10.01 0.21
CA ARG A 66 -7.32 9.01 -0.16
C ARG A 66 -6.14 8.97 0.81
N VAL A 67 -6.08 9.88 1.77
CA VAL A 67 -5.00 9.90 2.76
C VAL A 67 -5.29 8.84 3.83
N ASN A 68 -4.38 7.88 3.97
CA ASN A 68 -4.51 6.73 4.87
C ASN A 68 -5.77 5.87 4.63
N ASP A 69 -6.19 5.72 3.36
CA ASP A 69 -7.30 4.86 2.95
C ASP A 69 -6.87 3.40 2.63
N ARG A 70 -5.57 3.12 2.78
CA ARG A 70 -4.89 1.84 2.53
C ARG A 70 -4.64 1.54 1.05
N ILE A 71 -4.74 2.55 0.19
CA ILE A 71 -4.43 2.47 -1.24
C ILE A 71 -3.25 3.40 -1.51
N CYS A 72 -2.27 2.92 -2.27
CA CYS A 72 -1.12 3.75 -2.65
C CYS A 72 -1.47 4.56 -3.90
N ASP A 73 -1.86 5.83 -3.72
CA ASP A 73 -2.18 6.78 -4.79
C ASP A 73 -0.99 7.67 -5.17
N CYS A 74 -0.16 8.12 -4.21
CA CYS A 74 1.07 8.84 -4.53
C CYS A 74 2.16 7.86 -4.98
N CYS A 75 2.94 8.21 -6.02
CA CYS A 75 4.05 7.34 -6.44
C CYS A 75 5.15 7.25 -5.37
N ASP A 76 5.31 8.27 -4.54
CA ASP A 76 6.26 8.27 -3.42
C ASP A 76 5.69 7.61 -2.15
N GLY A 77 4.42 7.20 -2.17
CA GLY A 77 3.72 6.56 -1.04
C GLY A 77 3.45 7.50 0.15
N SER A 78 3.56 8.82 -0.05
CA SER A 78 3.43 9.80 1.03
C SER A 78 2.02 9.95 1.59
N ASP A 79 1.01 9.46 0.88
CA ASP A 79 -0.40 9.42 1.27
C ASP A 79 -0.72 8.37 2.35
N GLU A 80 0.12 7.34 2.52
CA GLU A 80 -0.09 6.23 3.47
C GLU A 80 0.96 6.21 4.60
N TYR A 81 1.08 7.32 5.33
CA TYR A 81 2.14 7.52 6.32
C TYR A 81 1.90 6.83 7.68
N VAL A 82 0.68 6.36 7.96
CA VAL A 82 0.36 5.65 9.22
C VAL A 82 1.03 4.27 9.29
N GLY A 83 1.43 3.70 8.14
CA GLY A 83 2.16 2.43 8.08
C GLY A 83 1.29 1.17 8.24
N THR A 84 -0.04 1.30 8.11
CA THR A 84 -0.95 0.12 8.02
C THR A 84 -0.73 -0.64 6.72
N VAL A 85 -0.39 0.06 5.65
CA VAL A 85 0.07 -0.46 4.37
C VAL A 85 1.48 0.08 4.08
N ILE A 86 2.30 -0.69 3.35
CA ILE A 86 3.63 -0.26 2.94
C ILE A 86 3.57 0.13 1.46
N CYS A 87 3.70 1.42 1.18
CA CYS A 87 3.74 1.94 -0.19
C CYS A 87 5.20 2.17 -0.63
N PRO A 88 5.72 1.38 -1.58
CA PRO A 88 7.07 1.59 -2.10
C PRO A 88 7.11 2.79 -3.05
N ASN A 89 8.25 3.48 -3.11
CA ASN A 89 8.45 4.55 -4.08
C ASN A 89 8.55 3.97 -5.50
N THR A 90 7.60 4.35 -6.35
CA THR A 90 7.46 3.97 -7.77
C THR A 90 7.61 5.15 -8.72
N CYS A 91 8.08 6.30 -8.22
CA CYS A 91 8.20 7.52 -9.01
C CYS A 91 9.20 7.36 -10.17
N ILE A 92 8.76 7.75 -11.37
CA ILE A 92 9.58 7.74 -12.59
C ILE A 92 10.18 9.13 -12.78
N MET A 93 11.51 9.19 -12.87
CA MET A 93 12.24 10.44 -13.08
C MET A 93 11.91 11.02 -14.46
N GLY A 94 11.43 12.27 -14.53
CA GLY A 94 11.20 12.98 -15.81
C GLY A 94 9.75 13.23 -16.24
N GLY A 95 8.76 12.76 -15.49
CA GLY A 95 7.45 13.43 -15.36
C GLY A 95 6.48 13.53 -16.57
N ASN A 96 6.77 13.09 -17.79
CA ASN A 96 5.75 13.09 -18.86
C ASN A 96 5.87 11.97 -19.92
N ILE A 97 4.75 11.80 -20.64
CA ILE A 97 4.34 10.73 -21.57
C ILE A 97 5.32 10.42 -22.73
N LEU A 98 6.36 11.22 -22.97
CA LEU A 98 7.25 11.03 -24.13
C LEU A 98 8.31 9.93 -23.97
N TYR A 99 8.46 9.32 -22.78
CA TYR A 99 9.38 8.19 -22.59
C TYR A 99 8.76 6.82 -22.87
N GLN A 100 7.45 6.77 -23.20
CA GLN A 100 6.71 5.54 -23.50
C GLN A 100 6.26 5.46 -24.96
N SER A 101 6.97 6.11 -25.90
CA SER A 101 6.64 6.00 -27.33
C SER A 101 7.67 5.21 -28.15
N THR A 102 8.80 4.77 -27.58
CA THR A 102 9.84 4.06 -28.34
C THR A 102 10.02 2.59 -27.98
N ASN A 103 9.22 2.03 -27.06
CA ASN A 103 9.35 0.62 -26.66
C ASN A 103 8.03 -0.10 -26.35
N TYR A 104 6.89 0.43 -26.80
CA TYR A 104 5.60 -0.29 -26.74
C TYR A 104 4.96 -0.48 -28.13
N ASP A 105 5.71 -0.23 -29.20
CA ASP A 105 5.23 -0.46 -30.57
C ASP A 105 6.26 -1.27 -31.36
N SER A 106 6.31 -2.58 -31.07
CA SER A 106 6.91 -3.62 -31.91
C SER A 106 6.57 -4.97 -31.27
N THR A 107 5.33 -5.44 -31.39
CA THR A 107 4.94 -6.84 -31.73
C THR A 107 3.39 -6.94 -31.69
N ALA A 108 2.68 -6.09 -32.43
CA ALA A 108 1.25 -6.26 -32.70
C ALA A 108 1.03 -6.51 -34.20
N SER A 109 1.72 -7.51 -34.74
CA SER A 109 1.43 -8.06 -36.07
C SER A 109 1.66 -9.56 -36.03
N ASN A 110 0.64 -10.30 -35.59
CA ASN A 110 0.18 -11.59 -36.14
C ASN A 110 -0.92 -12.14 -35.22
N LEU A 111 -2.15 -11.71 -35.49
CA LEU A 111 -3.35 -12.49 -35.16
C LEU A 111 -3.45 -13.60 -36.20
N ASP A 112 -2.96 -14.81 -35.89
CA ASP A 112 -3.60 -16.04 -36.39
C ASP A 112 -3.29 -17.27 -35.51
N SER A 113 -4.40 -17.87 -35.04
CA SER A 113 -4.66 -19.28 -34.72
C SER A 113 -3.76 -20.16 -33.81
N ARG A 114 -4.44 -20.66 -32.76
CA ARG A 114 -4.34 -21.98 -32.09
C ARG A 114 -3.12 -22.29 -31.18
N ASN A 115 -3.37 -22.31 -29.86
CA ASN A 115 -3.54 -23.54 -29.02
C ASN A 115 -3.35 -23.18 -27.51
N PRO A 116 -4.30 -23.50 -26.60
CA PRO A 116 -4.10 -23.25 -25.17
C PRO A 116 -3.18 -24.32 -24.58
N ARG A 117 -1.94 -23.96 -24.24
CA ARG A 117 -1.10 -24.78 -23.35
C ARG A 117 -0.99 -24.12 -21.99
N LYS A 118 -1.68 -24.75 -21.03
CA LYS A 118 -1.56 -24.59 -19.58
C LYS A 118 -0.09 -24.50 -19.17
N THR A 119 0.31 -23.39 -18.55
CA THR A 119 1.51 -23.34 -17.71
C THR A 119 1.09 -23.16 -16.27
N ARG A 120 1.15 -24.30 -15.58
CA ARG A 120 0.94 -24.50 -14.16
C ARG A 120 2.12 -23.84 -13.43
N SER A 121 1.99 -22.59 -12.98
CA SER A 121 3.00 -21.96 -12.13
C SER A 121 2.80 -22.42 -10.69
N GLY A 122 3.79 -23.17 -10.20
CA GLY A 122 3.79 -23.86 -8.92
C GLY A 122 3.51 -22.97 -7.71
N LEU A 123 2.80 -23.57 -6.76
CA LEU A 123 2.54 -23.09 -5.42
C LEU A 123 3.88 -22.82 -4.72
N ARG A 124 4.17 -21.53 -4.47
CA ARG A 124 5.32 -21.08 -3.70
C ARG A 124 5.09 -21.43 -2.22
N TRP A 125 5.51 -22.64 -1.82
CA TRP A 125 5.54 -23.04 -0.41
C TRP A 125 6.53 -22.15 0.33
N ARG A 126 6.01 -21.14 1.01
CA ARG A 126 6.74 -20.38 2.03
C ARG A 126 7.02 -21.40 3.14
N THR A 127 8.27 -21.82 3.32
CA THR A 127 8.66 -22.72 4.42
C THR A 127 8.35 -22.01 5.74
N GLN A 128 7.14 -22.23 6.26
CA GLN A 128 6.79 -21.79 7.60
C GLN A 128 7.66 -22.61 8.55
N HIS A 129 8.48 -21.94 9.35
CA HIS A 129 9.21 -22.58 10.44
C HIS A 129 8.18 -23.34 11.29
N ILE A 130 8.13 -24.67 11.13
CA ILE A 130 7.25 -25.52 11.93
C ILE A 130 7.78 -25.39 13.36
N ASN A 131 6.96 -24.84 14.25
CA ASN A 131 7.32 -24.68 15.66
C ASN A 131 7.81 -26.03 16.21
N LEU A 132 8.88 -26.02 17.00
CA LEU A 132 9.51 -27.23 17.56
C LEU A 132 8.49 -28.14 18.27
N GLU A 133 7.50 -27.53 18.93
CA GLU A 133 6.36 -28.22 19.55
C GLU A 133 5.55 -29.07 18.56
N VAL A 134 5.25 -28.53 17.37
CA VAL A 134 4.47 -29.23 16.34
C VAL A 134 5.27 -30.38 15.75
N PHE A 135 6.58 -30.21 15.60
CA PHE A 135 7.46 -31.27 15.14
C PHE A 135 7.53 -32.44 16.15
N LEU A 136 7.65 -32.13 17.44
CA LEU A 136 7.66 -33.14 18.51
C LEU A 136 6.36 -33.94 18.55
N VAL A 137 5.20 -33.29 18.39
CA VAL A 137 3.89 -33.97 18.34
C VAL A 137 3.82 -34.97 17.19
N ILE A 138 4.30 -34.60 16.00
CA ILE A 138 4.29 -35.49 14.82
C ILE A 138 5.14 -36.75 15.07
N VAL A 139 6.33 -36.58 15.68
CA VAL A 139 7.23 -37.71 16.00
C VAL A 139 6.59 -38.66 17.01
N VAL A 140 5.97 -38.13 18.07
CA VAL A 140 5.29 -38.95 19.10
C VAL A 140 4.12 -39.72 18.49
N VAL A 141 3.27 -39.07 17.70
CA VAL A 141 2.13 -39.73 17.04
C VAL A 141 2.60 -40.83 16.09
N ALA A 142 3.65 -40.58 15.29
CA ALA A 142 4.22 -41.58 14.40
C ALA A 142 4.77 -42.80 15.16
N PHE A 143 5.41 -42.58 16.31
CA PHE A 143 5.92 -43.64 17.17
C PHE A 143 4.78 -44.47 17.79
N LEU A 144 3.73 -43.81 18.29
CA LEU A 144 2.54 -44.49 18.83
C LEU A 144 1.81 -45.31 17.77
N LEU A 145 1.62 -44.77 16.55
CA LEU A 145 1.03 -45.49 15.43
C LEU A 145 1.88 -46.69 14.99
N SER A 146 3.21 -46.55 15.02
CA SER A 146 4.13 -47.64 14.69
C SER A 146 4.09 -48.76 15.73
N ARG A 147 4.04 -48.41 17.02
CA ARG A 147 3.85 -49.39 18.11
C ARG A 147 2.49 -50.06 18.01
N TRP A 148 1.42 -49.30 17.77
CA TRP A 148 0.08 -49.84 17.58
C TRP A 148 0.00 -50.79 16.39
N ARG A 149 0.58 -50.43 15.24
CA ARG A 149 0.69 -51.33 14.07
C ARG A 149 1.45 -52.62 14.39
N LYS A 150 2.52 -52.55 15.17
CA LYS A 150 3.32 -53.72 15.56
C LYS A 150 2.57 -54.63 16.55
N THR A 151 1.84 -54.04 17.50
CA THR A 151 0.96 -54.76 18.43
C THR A 151 -0.21 -55.41 17.71
N ARG A 152 -0.86 -54.71 16.77
CA ARG A 152 -1.95 -55.25 15.95
C ARG A 152 -1.49 -56.41 15.05
N ARG A 153 -0.28 -56.33 14.50
CA ARG A 153 0.33 -57.44 13.73
C ARG A 153 0.66 -58.66 14.60
N ARG A 154 1.04 -58.46 15.87
CA ARG A 154 1.27 -59.56 16.81
C ARG A 154 -0.02 -60.26 17.25
N ASN A 155 -1.12 -59.51 17.40
CA ASN A 155 -2.41 -60.05 17.81
C ASN A 155 -3.23 -60.67 16.65
N SER A 156 -2.66 -60.72 15.44
CA SER A 156 -3.26 -61.26 14.22
C SER A 156 -2.53 -62.51 13.69
N ARG A 157 -1.57 -63.05 14.45
CA ARG A 157 -0.92 -64.35 14.27
C ARG A 157 -1.26 -65.21 15.48
#